data_AF-A0A257M5P2-F1
#
_entry.id   AF-A0A257M5P2-F1
#
_cell.length_a   1.000
_cell.length_b   1.000
_cell.length_c   1.000
_cell.angle_alpha   90.00
_cell.angle_beta   90.00
_cell.angle_gamma   90.00
#
_symmetry.space_group_name_H-M   'P 1'
#
loop_
_entity.id
_entity.type
_entity.pdbx_description
1 polymer ?
#
loop_
_entity_poly.entity_id
_entity_poly.type
_entity_poly.pdbx_seq_one_letter_code
_entity_poly.pdbx_strand_id
1 'polypeptide(L)'
;MKVLLLTFIASLLTGGAQTIEADNHSTTGYVKADGTIEDSSHSTKGYIKKDGTIENASHSTIGYIKPDGTIENSSHSTVGYVKKDGTVENASHSTIGYVKSDGTMEGPSHSTIGYAKGVPREWAAVVFFFFKFR
;
A
#
# COMPACT_ATOMS: atom_id res chain seq x y z
N MET A 1 -40.48 14.01 -2.14
CA MET A 1 -39.09 14.16 -1.65
C MET A 1 -38.24 13.12 -2.35
N LYS A 2 -37.29 13.57 -3.19
CA LYS A 2 -36.42 12.68 -3.98
C LYS A 2 -35.40 12.05 -3.03
N VAL A 3 -35.56 10.78 -2.70
CA VAL A 3 -34.52 10.00 -2.05
C VAL A 3 -33.67 9.41 -3.16
N LEU A 4 -32.53 10.05 -3.41
CA LEU A 4 -31.52 9.61 -4.37
C LEU A 4 -30.87 8.35 -3.80
N LEU A 5 -31.33 7.19 -4.26
CA LEU A 5 -30.73 5.90 -3.99
C LEU A 5 -29.40 5.86 -4.76
N LEU A 6 -28.29 6.25 -4.11
CA LEU A 6 -26.96 6.02 -4.67
C LEU A 6 -26.72 4.51 -4.65
N THR A 7 -26.96 3.89 -5.80
CA THR A 7 -26.55 2.52 -6.10
C THR A 7 -25.04 2.44 -5.91
N PHE A 8 -24.62 1.81 -4.80
CA PHE A 8 -23.26 1.36 -4.57
C PHE A 8 -22.99 0.26 -5.61
N ILE A 9 -22.46 0.66 -6.78
CA ILE A 9 -22.01 -0.29 -7.78
C ILE A 9 -20.85 -1.04 -7.13
N ALA A 10 -21.14 -2.27 -6.70
CA ALA A 10 -20.15 -3.30 -6.46
C ALA A 10 -19.41 -3.53 -7.78
N SER A 11 -18.30 -2.81 -8.00
CA SER A 11 -17.43 -3.07 -9.13
C SER A 11 -16.76 -4.41 -8.90
N LEU A 12 -17.14 -5.34 -9.76
CA LEU A 12 -16.72 -6.72 -9.88
C LEU A 12 -15.24 -6.94 -9.54
N LEU A 13 -15.02 -8.06 -8.85
CA LEU A 13 -13.77 -8.82 -8.83
C LEU A 13 -13.35 -9.17 -10.27
N THR A 14 -12.59 -8.29 -10.91
CA THR A 14 -11.77 -8.61 -12.07
C THR A 14 -10.33 -8.35 -11.67
N GLY A 15 -9.44 -9.34 -11.84
CA GLY A 15 -8.03 -9.29 -11.47
C GLY A 15 -7.19 -8.28 -12.27
N GLY A 16 -7.61 -7.01 -12.25
CA GLY A 16 -6.88 -5.87 -12.76
C GLY A 16 -5.94 -5.31 -11.71
N ALA A 17 -4.88 -4.64 -12.16
CA ALA A 17 -3.97 -3.94 -11.27
C ALA A 17 -4.71 -2.85 -10.48
N GLN A 18 -4.39 -2.74 -9.20
CA GLN A 18 -4.94 -1.72 -8.30
C GLN A 18 -4.10 -0.45 -8.44
N THR A 19 -4.75 0.70 -8.62
CA THR A 19 -4.06 1.96 -8.91
C THR A 19 -3.50 2.60 -7.65
N ILE A 20 -2.28 3.13 -7.76
CA ILE A 20 -1.65 4.00 -6.76
C ILE A 20 -1.63 5.43 -7.31
N GLU A 21 -2.30 6.34 -6.60
CA GLU A 21 -2.45 7.75 -6.99
C GLU A 21 -1.79 8.67 -5.96
N ALA A 22 -1.27 9.80 -6.43
CA ALA A 22 -0.90 10.92 -5.56
C ALA A 22 -2.15 11.68 -5.06
N ASP A 23 -1.94 12.63 -4.16
CA ASP A 23 -2.98 13.51 -3.60
C ASP A 23 -3.75 14.29 -4.70
N ASN A 24 -3.06 14.69 -5.77
CA ASN A 24 -3.64 15.34 -6.95
C ASN A 24 -4.33 14.36 -7.94
N HIS A 25 -4.51 13.10 -7.56
CA HIS A 25 -5.10 12.03 -8.37
C HIS A 25 -4.32 11.64 -9.64
N SER A 26 -3.05 12.06 -9.75
CA SER A 26 -2.19 11.53 -10.81
C SER A 26 -1.78 10.09 -10.47
N THR A 27 -1.87 9.19 -11.45
CA THR A 27 -1.41 7.81 -11.31
C THR A 27 0.11 7.79 -11.18
N THR A 28 0.59 7.21 -10.08
CA THR A 28 2.02 7.04 -9.80
C THR A 28 2.51 5.61 -10.04
N GLY A 29 1.58 4.65 -10.01
CA GLY A 29 1.90 3.25 -10.26
C GLY A 29 0.71 2.33 -10.03
N TYR A 30 1.01 1.03 -10.01
CA TYR A 30 0.03 -0.02 -9.85
C TYR A 30 0.55 -1.14 -8.94
N VAL A 31 -0.35 -1.78 -8.21
CA VAL A 31 -0.09 -3.02 -7.46
C VAL A 31 -1.03 -4.10 -7.98
N LYS A 32 -0.49 -5.15 -8.57
CA LYS A 32 -1.28 -6.27 -9.11
C LYS A 32 -1.68 -7.22 -7.99
N ALA A 33 -2.74 -8.00 -8.25
CA ALA A 33 -3.22 -9.02 -7.32
C ALA A 33 -2.18 -10.14 -7.03
N ASP A 34 -1.20 -10.33 -7.92
CA ASP A 34 -0.09 -11.26 -7.72
C ASP A 34 1.07 -10.66 -6.90
N GLY A 35 0.97 -9.38 -6.52
CA GLY A 35 1.99 -8.66 -5.76
C GLY A 35 2.99 -7.88 -6.61
N THR A 36 2.88 -7.90 -7.94
CA THR A 36 3.75 -7.10 -8.82
C THR A 36 3.47 -5.61 -8.62
N ILE A 37 4.52 -4.83 -8.40
CA ILE A 37 4.49 -3.38 -8.29
C ILE A 37 5.04 -2.78 -9.59
N GLU A 38 4.28 -1.88 -10.20
CA GLU A 38 4.65 -1.17 -11.42
C GLU A 38 4.62 0.34 -11.22
N ASP A 39 5.43 1.06 -12.00
CA ASP A 39 5.27 2.50 -12.14
C ASP A 39 4.11 2.87 -13.09
N SER A 40 3.86 4.17 -13.25
CA SER A 40 2.81 4.69 -14.14
C SER A 40 2.99 4.31 -15.62
N SER A 41 4.18 3.86 -16.02
CA SER A 41 4.51 3.41 -17.38
C SER A 41 4.46 1.89 -17.52
N HIS A 42 3.94 1.17 -16.52
CA HIS A 42 3.89 -0.29 -16.44
C HIS A 42 5.27 -0.98 -16.41
N SER A 43 6.32 -0.27 -16.00
CA SER A 43 7.61 -0.90 -15.74
C SER A 43 7.60 -1.51 -14.34
N THR A 44 8.00 -2.78 -14.22
CA THR A 44 8.06 -3.48 -12.94
C THR A 44 9.14 -2.88 -12.04
N LYS A 45 8.76 -2.55 -10.80
CA LYS A 45 9.63 -1.94 -9.79
C LYS A 45 9.90 -2.85 -8.59
N GLY A 46 9.05 -3.84 -8.36
CA GLY A 46 9.25 -4.82 -7.30
C GLY A 46 8.09 -5.77 -7.16
N TYR A 47 8.14 -6.57 -6.09
CA TYR A 47 7.17 -7.60 -5.80
C TYR A 47 6.90 -7.66 -4.29
N ILE A 48 5.65 -7.93 -3.91
CA ILE A 48 5.28 -8.36 -2.57
C ILE A 48 4.70 -9.77 -2.67
N LYS A 49 5.42 -10.76 -2.15
CA LYS A 49 4.98 -12.15 -2.19
C LYS A 49 3.93 -12.43 -1.13
N LYS A 50 3.14 -13.49 -1.37
CA LYS A 50 2.08 -13.94 -0.44
C LYS A 50 2.60 -14.34 0.95
N ASP A 51 3.87 -14.73 1.04
CA ASP A 51 4.54 -15.04 2.31
C ASP A 51 5.05 -13.79 3.06
N GLY A 52 4.83 -12.60 2.50
CA GLY A 52 5.28 -11.33 3.05
C GLY A 52 6.65 -10.87 2.57
N THR A 53 7.37 -11.64 1.76
CA THR A 53 8.67 -11.23 1.21
C THR A 53 8.53 -10.05 0.25
N ILE A 54 9.32 -9.00 0.43
CA ILE A 54 9.36 -7.82 -0.43
C ILE A 54 10.64 -7.88 -1.27
N GLU A 55 10.51 -7.78 -2.58
CA GLU A 55 11.62 -7.82 -3.54
C GLU A 55 11.65 -6.55 -4.41
N ASN A 56 12.85 -6.17 -4.85
CA ASN A 56 13.02 -5.19 -5.92
C ASN A 56 12.81 -5.83 -7.31
N ALA A 57 12.87 -5.04 -8.38
CA ALA A 57 12.72 -5.51 -9.76
C ALA A 57 13.74 -6.59 -10.18
N SER A 58 14.89 -6.66 -9.52
CA SER A 58 15.94 -7.67 -9.75
C SER A 58 15.78 -8.92 -8.87
N HIS A 59 14.65 -9.09 -8.19
CA HIS A 59 14.37 -10.20 -7.28
C HIS A 59 15.30 -10.29 -6.06
N SER A 60 15.98 -9.20 -5.69
CA SER A 60 16.67 -9.16 -4.40
C SER A 60 15.68 -8.82 -3.29
N THR A 61 15.70 -9.60 -2.21
CA THR A 61 14.88 -9.33 -1.03
C THR A 61 15.31 -8.03 -0.35
N ILE A 62 14.38 -7.11 -0.16
CA ILE A 62 14.60 -5.82 0.49
C ILE A 62 13.89 -5.70 1.84
N GLY A 63 12.94 -6.58 2.13
CA GLY A 63 12.22 -6.57 3.40
C GLY A 63 11.17 -7.66 3.53
N TYR A 64 10.43 -7.61 4.63
CA TYR A 64 9.40 -8.58 4.98
C TYR A 64 8.22 -7.90 5.65
N ILE A 65 7.02 -8.41 5.38
CA ILE A 65 5.78 -8.14 6.11
C ILE A 65 5.49 -9.36 7.00
N LYS A 66 5.43 -9.18 8.31
CA LYS A 66 5.04 -10.23 9.24
C LYS A 66 3.52 -10.32 9.39
N PRO A 67 2.97 -11.49 9.78
CA PRO A 67 1.53 -11.66 9.99
C PRO A 67 0.92 -10.76 11.06
N ASP A 68 1.73 -10.23 11.98
CA ASP A 68 1.28 -9.32 13.03
C ASP A 68 1.29 -7.83 12.61
N GLY A 69 1.70 -7.54 11.37
CA GLY A 69 1.83 -6.18 10.83
C GLY A 69 3.22 -5.55 11.01
N THR A 70 4.18 -6.26 11.59
CA THR A 70 5.58 -5.80 11.67
C THR A 70 6.22 -5.77 10.29
N ILE A 71 6.90 -4.68 9.97
CA ILE A 71 7.66 -4.52 8.73
C ILE A 71 9.15 -4.55 9.06
N GLU A 72 9.89 -5.41 8.37
CA GLU A 72 11.34 -5.58 8.52
C GLU A 72 12.08 -5.22 7.23
N ASN A 73 13.33 -4.78 7.35
CA ASN A 73 14.26 -4.71 6.22
C ASN A 73 14.89 -6.08 5.91
N SER A 74 15.73 -6.14 4.87
CA SER A 74 16.43 -7.38 4.45
C SER A 74 17.31 -8.02 5.53
N SER A 75 17.75 -7.23 6.51
CA SER A 75 18.56 -7.69 7.65
C SER A 75 17.72 -8.06 8.88
N HIS A 76 16.40 -8.23 8.72
CA HIS A 76 15.46 -8.55 9.80
C HIS A 76 15.39 -7.51 10.94
N SER A 77 15.81 -6.27 10.67
CA SER A 77 15.56 -5.17 11.62
C SER A 77 14.19 -4.55 11.34
N THR A 78 13.42 -4.33 12.40
CA THR A 78 12.11 -3.67 12.31
C THR A 78 12.27 -2.23 11.81
N VAL A 79 11.50 -1.87 10.79
CA VAL A 79 11.41 -0.49 10.26
C VAL A 79 10.09 0.18 10.62
N GLY A 80 9.07 -0.59 10.99
CA GLY A 80 7.82 -0.07 11.52
C GLY A 80 6.70 -1.10 11.60
N TYR A 81 5.48 -0.62 11.78
CA TYR A 81 4.31 -1.43 12.05
C TYR A 81 3.09 -0.90 11.30
N VAL A 82 2.25 -1.83 10.85
CA VAL A 82 0.93 -1.55 10.27
C VAL A 82 -0.13 -2.16 11.18
N LYS A 83 -0.89 -1.32 11.88
CA LYS A 83 -1.91 -1.75 12.82
C LYS A 83 -3.23 -2.11 12.12
N LYS A 84 -4.02 -2.95 12.76
CA LYS A 84 -5.34 -3.41 12.25
C LYS A 84 -6.34 -2.28 12.04
N ASP A 85 -6.20 -1.18 12.76
CA ASP A 85 -7.03 0.03 12.63
C ASP A 85 -6.59 0.95 11.48
N GLY A 86 -5.50 0.62 10.79
CA GLY A 86 -4.93 1.44 9.70
C GLY A 86 -3.78 2.35 10.14
N THR A 87 -3.45 2.44 11.43
CA THR A 87 -2.35 3.28 11.91
C THR A 87 -1.00 2.71 11.44
N VAL A 88 -0.14 3.56 10.89
CA VAL A 88 1.22 3.22 10.47
C VAL A 88 2.23 3.89 11.39
N GLU A 89 3.13 3.11 11.96
CA GLU A 89 4.16 3.57 12.89
C GLU A 89 5.56 3.27 12.35
N ASN A 90 6.52 4.11 12.70
CA ASN A 90 7.94 3.78 12.53
C ASN A 90 8.43 2.81 13.62
N ALA A 91 9.69 2.39 13.53
CA ALA A 91 10.32 1.49 14.50
C ALA A 91 10.30 2.01 15.95
N SER A 92 10.22 3.33 16.15
CA SER A 92 10.12 3.99 17.46
C SER A 92 8.68 4.20 17.94
N HIS A 93 7.69 3.56 17.32
CA HIS A 93 6.26 3.69 17.64
C HIS A 93 5.69 5.11 17.49
N SER A 94 6.34 5.98 16.70
CA SER A 94 5.72 7.25 16.31
C SER A 94 4.85 7.03 15.09
N THR A 95 3.63 7.58 15.11
CA THR A 95 2.71 7.54 13.97
C THR A 95 3.29 8.35 12.81
N ILE A 96 3.38 7.71 11.64
CA ILE A 96 3.85 8.31 10.39
C ILE A 96 2.77 8.41 9.32
N GLY A 97 1.59 7.83 9.57
CA GLY A 97 0.44 7.97 8.69
C GLY A 97 -0.65 6.96 8.98
N TYR A 98 -1.64 6.94 8.09
CA TYR A 98 -2.81 6.07 8.18
C TYR A 98 -3.18 5.50 6.82
N VAL A 99 -3.66 4.27 6.82
CA VAL A 99 -4.26 3.59 5.67
C VAL A 99 -5.74 3.36 5.95
N LYS A 100 -6.58 4.17 5.32
CA LYS A 100 -8.05 4.08 5.49
C LYS A 100 -8.61 2.88 4.75
N SER A 101 -9.78 2.40 5.20
CA SER A 101 -10.44 1.23 4.61
C SER A 101 -10.91 1.44 3.17
N ASP A 102 -11.07 2.69 2.74
CA ASP A 102 -11.42 3.06 1.37
C ASP A 102 -10.19 3.21 0.45
N GLY A 103 -8.99 2.96 0.97
CA GLY A 103 -7.72 3.09 0.26
C GLY A 103 -7.11 4.49 0.33
N THR A 104 -7.68 5.43 1.09
CA THR A 104 -7.07 6.76 1.29
C THR A 104 -5.83 6.63 2.18
N MET A 105 -4.74 7.25 1.73
CA MET A 105 -3.48 7.31 2.46
C MET A 105 -3.34 8.70 3.09
N GLU A 106 -3.14 8.75 4.40
CA GLU A 106 -2.97 10.01 5.14
C GLU A 106 -1.58 10.08 5.77
N GLY A 107 -1.01 11.28 5.82
CA GLY A 107 0.16 11.58 6.63
C GLY A 107 -0.16 11.65 8.12
N PRO A 108 0.84 11.92 8.98
CA PRO A 108 0.65 11.94 10.44
C PRO A 108 -0.32 13.04 10.91
N SER A 109 -0.44 14.12 10.13
CA SER A 109 -1.37 15.22 10.37
C SER A 109 -2.74 15.06 9.70
N HIS A 110 -3.09 13.84 9.25
CA HIS A 110 -4.34 13.54 8.54
C HIS A 110 -4.53 14.23 7.17
N SER A 111 -3.49 14.85 6.61
CA SER A 111 -3.52 15.30 5.22
C SER A 111 -3.44 14.10 4.27
N THR A 112 -4.28 14.07 3.23
CA THR A 112 -4.19 13.05 2.18
C THR A 112 -2.87 13.15 1.44
N ILE A 113 -2.18 12.02 1.26
CA ILE A 113 -0.92 11.91 0.51
C ILE A 113 -1.05 11.01 -0.73
N GLY A 114 -2.19 10.34 -0.89
CA GLY A 114 -2.49 9.52 -2.06
C GLY A 114 -3.59 8.51 -1.82
N TYR A 115 -3.78 7.63 -2.80
CA TYR A 115 -4.82 6.62 -2.81
C TYR A 115 -4.28 5.28 -3.30
N ALA A 116 -4.73 4.19 -2.69
CA ALA A 116 -4.39 2.81 -3.00
C ALA A 116 -5.67 1.95 -2.98
N LYS A 117 -6.58 2.22 -3.91
CA LYS A 117 -7.94 1.64 -3.92
C LYS A 117 -7.88 0.15 -4.28
N GLY A 118 -8.44 -0.68 -3.40
CA GLY A 118 -8.46 -2.13 -3.57
C GLY A 118 -7.15 -2.84 -3.22
N VAL A 119 -6.12 -2.11 -2.77
CA VAL A 119 -4.82 -2.67 -2.35
C VAL A 119 -4.90 -3.19 -0.91
N PRO A 120 -4.32 -4.38 -0.61
CA PRO A 120 -4.16 -4.81 0.78
C PRO A 120 -3.45 -3.73 1.62
N ARG A 121 -3.94 -3.51 2.84
CA ARG A 121 -3.49 -2.40 3.69
C ARG A 121 -1.98 -2.39 3.90
N GLU A 122 -1.43 -3.55 4.22
CA GLU A 122 -0.01 -3.74 4.51
C GLU A 122 0.83 -3.47 3.25
N TRP A 123 0.33 -3.81 2.07
CA TRP A 123 0.99 -3.57 0.79
C TRP A 123 0.98 -2.07 0.45
N ALA A 124 -0.16 -1.40 0.63
CA ALA A 124 -0.26 0.04 0.48
C ALA A 124 0.71 0.76 1.43
N ALA A 125 0.79 0.31 2.69
CA ALA A 125 1.72 0.88 3.66
C ALA A 125 3.18 0.71 3.26
N VAL A 126 3.55 -0.48 2.74
CA VAL A 126 4.90 -0.76 2.21
C VAL A 126 5.29 0.22 1.10
N VAL A 127 4.38 0.47 0.15
CA VAL A 127 4.63 1.36 -1.00
C VAL A 127 4.72 2.83 -0.60
N PHE A 128 3.89 3.29 0.34
CA PHE A 128 3.85 4.71 0.71
C PHE A 128 4.88 5.09 1.77
N PHE A 129 5.08 4.26 2.79
CA PHE A 129 5.80 4.64 4.01
C PHE A 129 7.16 3.98 4.19
N PHE A 130 7.36 2.74 3.74
CA PHE A 130 8.53 1.95 4.14
C PHE A 130 9.59 1.76 3.04
N PHE A 131 9.17 1.49 1.81
CA PHE A 131 10.10 1.14 0.73
C PHE A 131 9.92 2.06 -0.48
N LYS A 132 11.04 2.49 -1.06
CA LYS A 132 11.06 3.23 -2.32
C LYS A 132 11.50 2.28 -3.43
N PHE A 133 10.55 1.90 -4.29
CA PHE A 133 10.84 1.12 -5.48
C PHE A 133 11.33 2.07 -6.58
N ARG A 134 12.56 1.88 -7.06
CA ARG A 134 13.23 2.73 -8.07
C ARG A 134 13.43 1.97 -9.37
#